data_AF-A0A914EHJ9-F1
#
_entry.id   AF-A0A914EHJ9-F1
#
_cell.length_a   1.000
_cell.length_b   1.000
_cell.length_c   1.000
_cell.angle_alpha   90.00
_cell.angle_beta   90.00
_cell.angle_gamma   90.00
#
_symmetry.space_group_name_H-M   'P 1'
#
loop_
_entity.id
_entity.type
_entity.pdbx_description
1 polymer ?
#
loop_
_entity_poly.entity_id
_entity_poly.type
_entity_poly.pdbx_seq_one_letter_code
_entity_poly.pdbx_strand_id
1 'polypeptide(L)'
;MKTLQQNLQYLLQELPPIDFDIFGDNQKLLNAVFCGNYQDTMSHNTGTSSSVKPNVLLENLQQQIINFIRKLTPRTTDHQGVRYCGNISVFDVTPNVSSVRNLVEKLNNPLRLANFFSDNIKDYNQIADSLQDAIASSDLAKAANYLSTMVNQTKYGRYLDLFHNSSDPNSLLELIKAVTENFENVSDCVRFDRFVMTSDENEMENLAVCLSDYQQYFTGIVFPNFTGFDYEIGPFTTYKIRHNPSIVDFTYAIMDNKKRTASRDDPIINLHYIMFGFSFLQEAIDKHLIEMITNESIPQHGVYAQQEPYPCQNSD
;
A
#
# COMPACT_ATOMS: atom_id res chain seq x y z
N MET A 1 -20.47 16.36 -41.09
CA MET A 1 -19.45 17.32 -40.59
C MET A 1 -19.95 18.16 -39.43
N LYS A 2 -21.01 18.98 -39.58
CA LYS A 2 -21.53 19.83 -38.48
C LYS A 2 -21.97 19.05 -37.21
N THR A 3 -22.59 17.89 -37.38
CA THR A 3 -23.00 17.00 -36.28
C THR A 3 -21.83 16.32 -35.56
N LEU A 4 -20.74 16.04 -36.28
CA LEU A 4 -19.53 15.42 -35.72
C LEU A 4 -18.72 16.45 -34.91
N GLN A 5 -18.67 17.70 -35.39
CA GLN A 5 -18.08 18.83 -34.66
C GLN A 5 -18.85 19.13 -33.37
N GLN A 6 -20.18 19.15 -33.40
CA GLN A 6 -21.00 19.39 -32.19
C GLN A 6 -20.82 18.30 -31.13
N ASN A 7 -20.77 17.03 -31.54
CA ASN A 7 -20.58 15.92 -30.61
C ASN A 7 -19.18 15.90 -29.99
N LEU A 8 -18.14 16.29 -30.74
CA LEU A 8 -16.77 16.42 -30.22
C LEU A 8 -16.67 17.56 -29.19
N GLN A 9 -17.38 18.66 -29.43
CA GLN A 9 -17.38 19.84 -28.57
C GLN A 9 -18.04 19.57 -27.21
N TYR A 10 -19.02 18.68 -27.17
CA TYR A 10 -19.70 18.24 -25.94
C TYR A 10 -18.82 17.28 -25.12
N LEU A 11 -18.15 16.32 -25.78
CA LEU A 11 -17.21 15.38 -25.14
C LEU A 11 -15.97 16.08 -24.53
N LEU A 12 -15.50 17.17 -25.14
CA LEU A 12 -14.31 17.92 -24.69
C LEU A 12 -14.62 18.95 -23.58
N GLN A 13 -15.89 19.14 -23.18
CA GLN A 13 -16.27 20.03 -22.08
C GLN A 13 -16.31 19.35 -20.71
N GLU A 14 -16.33 18.02 -20.67
CA GLU A 14 -16.50 17.21 -19.44
C GLU A 14 -15.19 16.67 -18.86
N LEU A 15 -14.04 16.88 -19.50
CA LEU A 15 -12.76 16.39 -19.01
C LEU A 15 -12.10 17.45 -18.09
N PRO A 16 -11.98 17.20 -16.77
CA PRO A 16 -11.22 18.07 -15.89
C PRO A 16 -9.74 18.09 -16.30
N PRO A 17 -8.99 19.16 -15.99
CA PRO A 17 -7.54 19.13 -16.14
C PRO A 17 -6.99 17.97 -15.31
N ILE A 18 -6.30 17.04 -15.96
CA ILE A 18 -5.66 15.92 -15.26
C ILE A 18 -4.41 16.49 -14.61
N ASP A 19 -4.51 16.75 -13.31
CA ASP A 19 -3.41 17.16 -12.45
C ASP A 19 -2.81 15.89 -11.82
N PHE A 20 -1.66 15.46 -12.31
CA PHE A 20 -0.94 14.27 -11.82
C PHE A 20 0.07 14.60 -10.71
N ASP A 21 -0.04 15.76 -10.05
CA ASP A 21 0.73 16.12 -8.85
C ASP A 21 0.27 15.35 -7.59
N ILE A 22 0.01 14.05 -7.72
CA ILE A 22 -0.43 13.18 -6.62
C ILE A 22 0.72 12.98 -5.61
N PHE A 23 1.97 13.22 -6.00
CA PHE A 23 3.15 13.08 -5.16
C PHE A 23 4.12 14.24 -5.34
N GLY A 24 3.68 15.49 -5.12
CA GLY A 24 4.59 16.63 -5.12
C GLY A 24 5.84 16.38 -4.26
N ASP A 25 7.03 16.64 -4.82
CA ASP A 25 8.40 16.78 -4.26
C ASP A 25 8.76 16.04 -2.94
N ASN A 26 8.11 14.91 -2.66
CA ASN A 26 8.21 14.16 -1.40
C ASN A 26 9.04 12.89 -1.58
N GLN A 27 10.15 13.00 -2.30
CA GLN A 27 11.16 11.94 -2.42
C GLN A 27 11.55 11.38 -1.04
N LYS A 28 11.56 12.23 0.00
CA LYS A 28 11.86 11.85 1.40
C LYS A 28 10.81 10.92 2.01
N LEU A 29 9.52 11.20 1.75
CA LEU A 29 8.43 10.33 2.20
C LEU A 29 8.50 9.02 1.42
N LEU A 30 8.60 9.06 0.10
CA LEU A 30 8.69 7.86 -0.75
C LEU A 30 9.89 6.95 -0.38
N ASN A 31 11.08 7.53 -0.16
CA ASN A 31 12.27 6.79 0.25
C ASN A 31 12.13 6.17 1.65
N ALA A 32 11.48 6.87 2.59
CA ALA A 32 11.16 6.32 3.89
C ALA A 32 10.13 5.19 3.76
N VAL A 33 9.01 5.43 3.05
CA VAL A 33 7.84 4.53 2.95
C VAL A 33 8.23 3.21 2.30
N PHE A 34 9.17 3.21 1.36
CA PHE A 34 9.27 2.08 0.45
C PHE A 34 10.63 1.41 0.32
N CYS A 35 11.76 2.00 0.76
CA CYS A 35 13.08 1.33 0.61
C CYS A 35 14.04 1.50 1.80
N GLY A 36 13.66 2.18 2.89
CA GLY A 36 14.46 2.31 4.11
C GLY A 36 15.80 3.08 3.96
N ASN A 37 16.17 3.51 2.75
CA ASN A 37 17.41 4.21 2.45
C ASN A 37 17.22 5.73 2.52
N TYR A 38 17.35 6.28 3.72
CA TYR A 38 17.51 7.71 3.94
C TYR A 38 18.86 7.98 4.63
N GLN A 39 19.75 8.74 3.97
CA GLN A 39 20.96 9.26 4.60
C GLN A 39 20.63 10.56 5.36
N ASP A 40 20.72 10.52 6.69
CA ASP A 40 20.61 11.73 7.52
C ASP A 40 21.84 12.63 7.30
N THR A 41 21.67 13.78 6.64
CA THR A 41 22.48 14.96 6.97
C THR A 41 21.70 15.80 7.98
N MET A 42 21.64 15.35 9.24
CA MET A 42 21.13 16.16 10.34
C MET A 42 22.17 17.23 10.70
N SER A 43 21.94 18.46 10.22
CA SER A 43 22.50 19.67 10.81
C SER A 43 21.70 20.00 12.08
N HIS A 44 22.25 19.69 13.24
CA HIS A 44 21.75 20.19 14.52
C HIS A 44 21.86 21.72 14.55
N ASN A 45 20.75 22.42 14.34
CA ASN A 45 20.60 23.80 14.80
C ASN A 45 19.61 23.81 15.96
N THR A 46 20.15 23.90 17.17
CA THR A 46 19.43 24.24 18.38
C THR A 46 19.01 25.71 18.31
N GLY A 47 17.72 25.98 18.16
CA GLY A 47 17.15 27.32 18.16
C GLY A 47 15.83 27.35 18.93
N THR A 48 15.76 28.26 19.90
CA THR A 48 14.72 28.43 20.91
C THR A 48 13.37 28.94 20.38
N SER A 49 12.29 28.44 21.01
CA SER A 49 10.90 28.91 21.11
C SER A 49 10.49 30.22 20.40
N SER A 50 9.47 30.13 19.52
CA SER A 50 8.28 31.01 19.54
C SER A 50 7.27 30.65 18.43
N SER A 51 5.97 30.79 18.74
CA SER A 51 4.78 30.81 17.86
C SER A 51 4.60 29.67 16.83
N VAL A 52 3.71 28.71 17.18
CA VAL A 52 3.31 27.59 16.31
C VAL A 52 2.57 28.11 15.08
N LYS A 53 3.29 28.25 13.97
CA LYS A 53 2.73 28.40 12.63
C LYS A 53 2.12 27.06 12.18
N PRO A 54 1.09 27.06 11.31
CA PRO A 54 0.45 25.84 10.80
C PRO A 54 1.42 24.83 10.16
N ASN A 55 2.60 25.29 9.70
CA ASN A 55 3.65 24.43 9.16
C ASN A 55 4.28 23.50 10.20
N VAL A 56 4.30 23.85 11.49
CA VAL A 56 4.93 23.04 12.55
C VAL A 56 4.09 21.79 12.86
N LEU A 57 2.76 21.87 12.72
CA LEU A 57 1.87 20.72 12.91
C LEU A 57 2.04 19.70 11.77
N LEU A 58 2.17 20.20 10.53
CA LEU A 58 2.41 19.38 9.35
C LEU A 58 3.79 18.72 9.40
N GLU A 59 4.82 19.45 9.83
CA GLU A 59 6.18 18.91 10.02
C GLU A 59 6.22 17.85 11.13
N ASN A 60 5.52 18.05 12.24
CA ASN A 60 5.44 17.07 13.33
C ASN A 60 4.69 15.80 12.88
N LEU A 61 3.58 15.95 12.16
CA LEU A 61 2.85 14.83 11.57
C LEU A 61 3.71 14.07 10.55
N GLN A 62 4.45 14.80 9.69
CA GLN A 62 5.40 14.19 8.75
C GLN A 62 6.49 13.40 9.48
N GLN A 63 7.05 13.93 10.57
CA GLN A 63 8.05 13.20 11.36
C GLN A 63 7.46 11.98 12.08
N GLN A 64 6.23 12.06 12.58
CA GLN A 64 5.52 10.91 13.13
C GLN A 64 5.28 9.83 12.08
N ILE A 65 4.87 10.22 10.87
CA ILE A 65 4.70 9.32 9.72
C ILE A 65 6.04 8.69 9.33
N ILE A 66 7.11 9.48 9.20
CA ILE A 66 8.46 8.96 8.89
C ILE A 66 8.94 7.98 9.95
N ASN A 67 8.72 8.27 11.24
CA ASN A 67 9.11 7.36 12.32
C ASN A 67 8.25 6.09 12.36
N PHE A 68 6.95 6.20 12.10
CA PHE A 68 6.04 5.06 11.93
C PHE A 68 6.52 4.16 10.78
N ILE A 69 6.83 4.76 9.64
CA ILE A 69 7.34 4.07 8.47
C ILE A 69 8.67 3.39 8.76
N ARG A 70 9.63 4.06 9.42
CA ARG A 70 10.92 3.47 9.83
C ARG A 70 10.76 2.25 10.71
N LYS A 71 9.68 2.18 11.49
CA LYS A 71 9.35 1.02 12.32
C LYS A 71 8.80 -0.16 11.49
N LEU A 72 8.31 0.12 10.29
CA LEU A 72 7.70 -0.84 9.36
C LEU A 72 8.63 -1.28 8.22
N THR A 73 9.61 -0.45 7.83
CA THR A 73 10.54 -0.76 6.74
C THR A 73 11.90 -1.19 7.28
N PRO A 74 12.31 -2.46 7.09
CA PRO A 74 13.60 -2.93 7.56
C PRO A 74 14.76 -2.28 6.79
N ARG A 75 15.86 -1.94 7.49
CA ARG A 75 17.11 -1.51 6.86
C ARG A 75 17.87 -2.71 6.31
N THR A 76 18.09 -2.74 5.01
CA THR A 76 18.93 -3.77 4.34
C THR A 76 20.43 -3.61 4.62
N THR A 77 20.88 -2.46 5.13
CA THR A 77 22.31 -2.10 5.20
C THR A 77 22.98 -2.30 6.56
N ASP A 78 22.23 -2.45 7.66
CA ASP A 78 22.80 -2.48 9.03
C ASP A 78 23.21 -3.89 9.52
N HIS A 79 23.03 -4.93 8.70
CA HIS A 79 23.35 -6.30 9.09
C HIS A 79 24.42 -6.88 8.17
N GLN A 80 25.67 -6.46 8.32
CA GLN A 80 26.81 -7.17 7.73
C GLN A 80 27.36 -8.18 8.75
N GLY A 81 26.86 -9.42 8.67
CA GLY A 81 27.26 -10.55 9.53
C GLY A 81 26.19 -11.65 9.68
N VAL A 82 25.20 -11.68 8.80
CA VAL A 82 23.84 -12.19 9.05
C VAL A 82 23.77 -13.71 9.17
N ARG A 83 23.24 -14.17 10.30
CA ARG A 83 22.62 -15.48 10.44
C ARG A 83 21.43 -15.55 9.48
N TYR A 84 21.53 -16.34 8.40
CA TYR A 84 20.44 -16.50 7.44
C TYR A 84 19.18 -17.04 8.14
N CYS A 85 18.14 -16.22 8.26
CA CYS A 85 16.87 -16.58 8.88
C CYS A 85 15.87 -17.26 7.94
N GLY A 86 16.23 -17.49 6.66
CA GLY A 86 15.30 -18.00 5.65
C GLY A 86 14.88 -16.92 4.65
N ASN A 87 13.83 -17.22 3.87
CA ASN A 87 13.21 -16.24 2.98
C ASN A 87 12.57 -15.12 3.82
N ILE A 88 12.56 -13.89 3.27
CA ILE A 88 11.85 -12.76 3.88
C ILE A 88 10.35 -13.11 3.93
N SER A 89 9.88 -13.57 5.07
CA SER A 89 8.46 -13.85 5.31
C SER A 89 7.86 -12.77 6.19
N VAL A 90 6.62 -12.41 5.86
CA VAL A 90 5.85 -11.40 6.58
C VAL A 90 4.65 -12.07 7.23
N PHE A 91 4.14 -13.14 6.60
CA PHE A 91 3.05 -13.96 7.11
C PHE A 91 3.52 -15.41 7.26
N ASP A 92 3.79 -15.84 8.49
CA ASP A 92 4.11 -17.24 8.77
C ASP A 92 2.83 -18.00 9.14
N VAL A 93 2.54 -19.13 8.51
CA VAL A 93 1.29 -19.86 8.69
C VAL A 93 1.56 -21.32 9.06
N THR A 94 0.85 -21.82 10.06
CA THR A 94 1.01 -23.19 10.57
C THR A 94 -0.36 -23.82 10.90
N PRO A 95 -0.56 -25.14 10.69
CA PRO A 95 0.36 -26.12 10.13
C PRO A 95 0.28 -26.20 8.59
N ASN A 96 1.31 -26.79 7.96
CA ASN A 96 1.37 -27.01 6.51
C ASN A 96 0.50 -28.19 6.03
N VAL A 97 -0.82 -27.99 6.08
CA VAL A 97 -1.84 -28.95 5.62
C VAL A 97 -2.58 -28.44 4.38
N SER A 98 -3.24 -29.33 3.64
CA SER A 98 -3.91 -28.98 2.38
C SER A 98 -4.98 -27.90 2.52
N SER A 99 -5.81 -27.96 3.58
CA SER A 99 -6.88 -26.97 3.79
C SER A 99 -6.32 -25.59 4.10
N VAL A 100 -5.34 -25.51 5.00
CA VAL A 100 -4.70 -24.23 5.37
C VAL A 100 -3.91 -23.69 4.17
N ARG A 101 -3.31 -24.54 3.33
CA ARG A 101 -2.67 -24.10 2.09
C ARG A 101 -3.66 -23.48 1.10
N ASN A 102 -4.84 -24.08 0.93
CA ASN A 102 -5.90 -23.50 0.10
C ASN A 102 -6.35 -22.12 0.64
N LEU A 103 -6.48 -21.98 1.96
CA LEU A 103 -6.75 -20.69 2.59
C LEU A 103 -5.65 -19.67 2.29
N VAL A 104 -4.38 -20.06 2.42
CA VAL A 104 -3.23 -19.19 2.11
C VAL A 104 -3.19 -18.83 0.63
N GLU A 105 -3.53 -19.74 -0.28
CA GLU A 105 -3.65 -19.44 -1.70
C GLU A 105 -4.72 -18.37 -1.95
N LYS A 106 -5.87 -18.46 -1.28
CA LYS A 106 -6.91 -17.41 -1.35
C LYS A 106 -6.42 -16.07 -0.80
N LEU A 107 -5.75 -16.07 0.35
CA LEU A 107 -5.18 -14.87 0.97
C LEU A 107 -4.06 -14.23 0.13
N ASN A 108 -3.33 -15.03 -0.66
CA ASN A 108 -2.24 -14.54 -1.51
C ASN A 108 -2.74 -13.96 -2.84
N ASN A 109 -4.00 -14.19 -3.23
CA ASN A 109 -4.56 -13.67 -4.48
C ASN A 109 -4.45 -12.13 -4.66
N PRO A 110 -4.83 -11.28 -3.67
CA PRO A 110 -4.66 -9.83 -3.80
C PRO A 110 -3.18 -9.43 -3.94
N LEU A 111 -2.25 -10.15 -3.29
CA LEU A 111 -0.82 -9.87 -3.39
C LEU A 111 -0.27 -10.30 -4.77
N ARG A 112 -0.73 -11.42 -5.32
CA ARG A 112 -0.41 -11.82 -6.70
C ARG A 112 -0.90 -10.83 -7.73
N LEU A 113 -2.09 -10.26 -7.51
CA LEU A 113 -2.62 -9.20 -8.36
C LEU A 113 -1.74 -7.93 -8.29
N ALA A 114 -1.31 -7.54 -7.08
CA ALA A 114 -0.36 -6.44 -6.91
C ALA A 114 0.98 -6.71 -7.61
N ASN A 115 1.51 -7.95 -7.51
CA ASN A 115 2.71 -8.36 -8.24
C ASN A 115 2.52 -8.27 -9.76
N PHE A 116 1.38 -8.76 -10.26
CA PHE A 116 1.03 -8.66 -11.68
C PHE A 116 1.02 -7.20 -12.13
N PHE A 117 0.35 -6.30 -11.41
CA PHE A 117 0.35 -4.87 -11.76
C PHE A 117 1.75 -4.27 -11.73
N SER A 118 2.55 -4.61 -10.72
CA SER A 118 3.94 -4.19 -10.63
C SER A 118 4.76 -4.61 -11.84
N ASP A 119 4.68 -5.88 -12.25
CA ASP A 119 5.43 -6.39 -13.40
C ASP A 119 4.97 -5.73 -14.71
N ASN A 120 3.66 -5.54 -14.90
CA ASN A 120 3.13 -4.85 -16.09
C ASN A 120 3.55 -3.38 -16.16
N ILE A 121 3.73 -2.72 -15.01
CA ILE A 121 4.23 -1.34 -14.97
C ILE A 121 5.68 -1.28 -15.45
N LYS A 122 6.52 -2.25 -15.07
CA LYS A 122 7.91 -2.36 -15.55
C LYS A 122 7.96 -2.62 -17.05
N ASP A 123 7.13 -3.56 -17.52
CA ASP A 123 7.01 -3.85 -18.95
C ASP A 123 6.55 -2.61 -19.73
N TYR A 124 5.57 -1.87 -19.19
CA TYR A 124 5.10 -0.61 -19.76
C TYR A 124 6.22 0.43 -19.86
N ASN A 125 7.00 0.65 -18.80
CA ASN A 125 8.10 1.62 -18.79
C ASN A 125 9.15 1.33 -19.86
N GLN A 126 9.37 0.06 -20.20
CA GLN A 126 10.31 -0.36 -21.25
C GLN A 126 9.78 -0.09 -22.68
N ILE A 127 8.46 -0.15 -22.89
CA ILE A 127 7.86 -0.01 -24.22
C ILE A 127 7.26 1.38 -24.48
N ALA A 128 7.13 2.21 -23.45
CA ALA A 128 6.42 3.50 -23.49
C ALA A 128 6.92 4.42 -24.62
N ASP A 129 8.24 4.59 -24.76
CA ASP A 129 8.86 5.49 -25.74
C ASP A 129 8.53 5.04 -27.18
N SER A 130 8.72 3.74 -27.43
CA SER A 130 8.42 3.14 -28.74
C SER A 130 6.93 3.21 -29.06
N LEU A 131 6.06 3.07 -28.06
CA LEU A 131 4.62 3.17 -28.24
C LEU A 131 4.20 4.62 -28.50
N GLN A 132 4.81 5.58 -27.82
CA GLN A 132 4.57 7.01 -28.02
C GLN A 132 5.01 7.47 -29.40
N ASP A 133 6.16 7.01 -29.88
CA ASP A 133 6.65 7.30 -31.23
C ASP A 133 5.76 6.67 -32.31
N ALA A 134 5.23 5.46 -32.06
CA ALA A 134 4.24 4.83 -32.93
C ALA A 134 2.93 5.66 -32.98
N ILE A 135 2.46 6.18 -31.85
CA ILE A 135 1.29 7.06 -31.78
C ILE A 135 1.56 8.38 -32.52
N ALA A 136 2.71 9.00 -32.32
CA ALA A 136 3.10 10.25 -32.97
C ALA A 136 3.20 10.12 -34.50
N SER A 137 3.63 8.95 -34.98
CA SER A 137 3.71 8.65 -36.42
C SER A 137 2.36 8.22 -37.05
N SER A 138 1.37 7.90 -36.22
CA SER A 138 0.08 7.36 -36.67
C SER A 138 -0.83 8.41 -37.31
N ASP A 139 -1.87 7.94 -37.99
CA ASP A 139 -2.92 8.81 -38.53
C ASP A 139 -3.77 9.49 -37.45
N LEU A 140 -3.71 9.00 -36.20
CA LEU A 140 -4.37 9.62 -35.05
C LEU A 140 -3.73 10.97 -34.71
N ALA A 141 -2.39 11.03 -34.65
CA ALA A 141 -1.67 12.28 -34.41
C ALA A 141 -1.93 13.31 -35.53
N LYS A 142 -1.99 12.85 -36.79
CA LYS A 142 -2.38 13.70 -37.92
C LYS A 142 -3.80 14.22 -37.78
N ALA A 143 -4.77 13.36 -37.42
CA ALA A 143 -6.15 13.74 -37.21
C ALA A 143 -6.32 14.74 -36.05
N ALA A 144 -5.59 14.56 -34.95
CA ALA A 144 -5.56 15.50 -33.82
C ALA A 144 -5.05 16.89 -34.27
N ASN A 145 -3.96 16.92 -35.05
CA ASN A 145 -3.43 18.15 -35.62
C ASN A 145 -4.42 18.83 -36.58
N TYR A 146 -5.20 18.08 -37.37
CA TYR A 146 -6.26 18.68 -38.19
C TYR A 146 -7.38 19.29 -37.34
N LEU A 147 -7.81 18.61 -36.27
CA LEU A 147 -8.82 19.12 -35.34
C LEU A 147 -8.35 20.39 -34.62
N SER A 148 -7.05 20.55 -34.39
CA SER A 148 -6.46 21.76 -33.80
C SER A 148 -6.79 23.04 -34.58
N THR A 149 -6.91 22.94 -35.91
CA THR A 149 -7.22 24.08 -36.77
C THR A 149 -8.68 24.51 -36.66
N MET A 150 -9.55 23.63 -36.16
CA MET A 150 -10.99 23.83 -36.02
C MET A 150 -11.42 24.21 -34.59
N VAL A 151 -10.51 24.10 -33.62
CA VAL A 151 -10.78 24.29 -32.19
C VAL A 151 -9.95 25.46 -31.68
N ASN A 152 -10.47 26.23 -30.71
CA ASN A 152 -9.77 27.36 -30.13
C ASN A 152 -8.48 26.91 -29.41
N GLN A 153 -7.32 27.18 -30.01
CA GLN A 153 -6.02 26.71 -29.56
C GLN A 153 -5.69 27.14 -28.12
N THR A 154 -6.20 28.29 -27.66
CA THR A 154 -5.90 28.79 -26.31
C THR A 154 -6.50 27.95 -25.18
N LYS A 155 -7.53 27.14 -25.46
CA LYS A 155 -8.19 26.29 -24.45
C LYS A 155 -7.85 24.80 -24.60
N TYR A 156 -7.50 24.35 -25.81
CA TYR A 156 -7.33 22.94 -26.13
C TYR A 156 -5.95 22.56 -26.68
N GLY A 157 -5.03 23.53 -26.83
CA GLY A 157 -3.67 23.28 -27.31
C GLY A 157 -2.92 22.22 -26.50
N ARG A 158 -3.12 22.22 -25.18
CA ARG A 158 -2.49 21.25 -24.25
C ARG A 158 -2.84 19.78 -24.52
N TYR A 159 -3.97 19.50 -25.17
CA TYR A 159 -4.35 18.12 -25.54
C TYR A 159 -3.65 17.63 -26.81
N LEU A 160 -3.07 18.54 -27.60
CA LEU A 160 -2.33 18.19 -28.81
C LEU A 160 -0.90 17.76 -28.46
N ASP A 161 -0.34 18.36 -27.41
CA ASP A 161 0.97 18.01 -26.87
C ASP A 161 1.04 16.53 -26.45
N LEU A 162 -0.11 15.92 -26.12
CA LEU A 162 -0.25 14.49 -25.81
C LEU A 162 0.19 13.55 -26.97
N PHE A 163 0.13 14.02 -28.22
CA PHE A 163 0.45 13.24 -29.43
C PHE A 163 1.83 13.56 -30.00
N HIS A 164 2.64 14.38 -29.32
CA HIS A 164 4.03 14.57 -29.69
C HIS A 164 4.83 13.28 -29.49
N ASN A 165 6.05 13.24 -30.03
CA ASN A 165 6.95 12.10 -29.90
C ASN A 165 7.38 11.89 -28.43
N SER A 166 8.07 10.78 -28.16
CA SER A 166 8.65 10.47 -26.85
C SER A 166 9.64 11.52 -26.34
N SER A 167 10.13 12.43 -27.19
CA SER A 167 11.06 13.48 -26.77
C SER A 167 10.36 14.65 -26.06
N ASP A 168 9.03 14.78 -26.15
CA ASP A 168 8.26 15.80 -25.43
C ASP A 168 7.79 15.26 -24.06
N PRO A 169 8.19 15.88 -22.94
CA PRO A 169 7.72 15.51 -21.60
C PRO A 169 6.20 15.59 -21.40
N ASN A 170 5.50 16.36 -22.24
CA ASN A 170 4.05 16.53 -22.15
C ASN A 170 3.27 15.50 -22.98
N SER A 171 3.97 14.60 -23.66
CA SER A 171 3.32 13.52 -24.39
C SER A 171 2.62 12.53 -23.44
N LEU A 172 1.55 11.90 -23.92
CA LEU A 172 0.65 11.13 -23.05
C LEU A 172 1.37 10.01 -22.30
N LEU A 173 2.15 9.20 -23.01
CA LEU A 173 2.81 8.06 -22.42
C LEU A 173 4.07 8.45 -21.65
N GLU A 174 4.75 9.55 -21.99
CA GLU A 174 5.85 10.06 -21.15
C GLU A 174 5.34 10.61 -19.82
N LEU A 175 4.17 11.25 -19.81
CA LEU A 175 3.52 11.68 -18.56
C LEU A 175 3.18 10.50 -17.66
N ILE A 176 2.61 9.44 -18.25
CA ILE A 176 2.30 8.21 -17.50
C ILE A 176 3.60 7.54 -17.05
N LYS A 177 4.62 7.47 -17.92
CA LYS A 177 5.95 6.92 -17.64
C LYS A 177 6.61 7.60 -16.45
N ALA A 178 6.59 8.94 -16.38
CA ALA A 178 7.14 9.68 -15.26
C ALA A 178 6.48 9.31 -13.91
N VAL A 179 5.19 8.97 -13.91
CA VAL A 179 4.48 8.49 -12.72
C VAL A 179 4.85 7.03 -12.43
N THR A 180 4.90 6.18 -13.45
CA THR A 180 5.14 4.75 -13.30
C THR A 180 6.60 4.39 -13.01
N GLU A 181 7.59 5.20 -13.41
CA GLU A 181 9.00 5.03 -13.02
C GLU A 181 9.20 5.23 -11.51
N ASN A 182 8.49 6.18 -10.92
CA ASN A 182 8.48 6.35 -9.46
C ASN A 182 7.89 5.12 -8.77
N PHE A 183 6.83 4.56 -9.34
CA PHE A 183 6.23 3.33 -8.83
C PHE A 183 7.16 2.12 -8.99
N GLU A 184 7.88 2.00 -10.10
CA GLU A 184 8.83 0.91 -10.35
C GLU A 184 9.92 0.87 -9.27
N ASN A 185 10.56 2.01 -9.00
CA ASN A 185 11.57 2.13 -7.94
C ASN A 185 11.05 1.69 -6.57
N VAL A 186 9.78 2.00 -6.28
CA VAL A 186 9.10 1.58 -5.05
C VAL A 186 8.81 0.08 -5.06
N SER A 187 8.36 -0.45 -6.19
CA SER A 187 7.94 -1.85 -6.34
C SER A 187 9.11 -2.82 -6.17
N ASP A 188 10.33 -2.43 -6.55
CA ASP A 188 11.55 -3.24 -6.39
C ASP A 188 11.88 -3.55 -4.93
N CYS A 189 11.47 -2.67 -4.02
CA CYS A 189 11.69 -2.86 -2.59
C CYS A 189 10.56 -3.64 -1.90
N VAL A 190 9.46 -3.92 -2.60
CA VAL A 190 8.29 -4.61 -2.06
C VAL A 190 8.17 -5.98 -2.70
N ARG A 191 8.51 -7.03 -1.95
CA ARG A 191 8.17 -8.40 -2.36
C ARG A 191 6.67 -8.65 -2.13
N PHE A 192 5.93 -9.16 -3.09
CA PHE A 192 4.50 -9.47 -2.89
C PHE A 192 4.25 -10.92 -2.43
N ASP A 193 5.16 -11.85 -2.75
CA ASP A 193 5.09 -13.23 -2.24
C ASP A 193 5.64 -13.32 -0.82
N ARG A 194 4.74 -13.28 0.16
CA ARG A 194 5.05 -13.01 1.59
C ARG A 194 4.57 -14.08 2.57
N PHE A 195 3.86 -15.11 2.09
CA PHE A 195 3.35 -16.19 2.93
C PHE A 195 4.35 -17.35 2.98
N VAL A 196 4.70 -17.79 4.18
CA VAL A 196 5.53 -18.98 4.40
C VAL A 196 4.80 -19.97 5.29
N MET A 197 4.71 -21.20 4.82
CA MET A 197 4.12 -22.30 5.58
C MET A 197 5.19 -22.96 6.45
N THR A 198 4.87 -23.18 7.72
CA THR A 198 5.71 -23.87 8.70
C THR A 198 5.03 -25.15 9.16
N SER A 199 5.79 -26.14 9.63
CA SER A 199 5.22 -27.42 10.06
C SER A 199 4.51 -27.32 11.40
N ASP A 200 5.03 -26.54 12.34
CA ASP A 200 4.49 -26.40 13.68
C ASP A 200 4.63 -24.99 14.26
N GLU A 201 3.94 -24.75 15.37
CA GLU A 201 3.88 -23.46 16.06
C GLU A 201 5.26 -23.03 16.60
N ASN A 202 6.11 -23.99 16.99
CA ASN A 202 7.42 -23.71 17.57
C ASN A 202 8.44 -23.33 16.48
N GLU A 203 8.41 -23.97 15.32
CA GLU A 203 9.18 -23.55 14.14
C GLU A 203 8.80 -22.13 13.73
N MET A 204 7.49 -21.83 13.66
CA MET A 204 6.97 -20.50 13.37
C MET A 204 7.48 -19.45 14.38
N GLU A 205 7.46 -19.76 15.67
CA GLU A 205 7.96 -18.84 16.71
C GLU A 205 9.48 -18.61 16.61
N ASN A 206 10.27 -19.66 16.35
CA ASN A 206 11.72 -19.52 16.17
C ASN A 206 12.06 -18.68 14.93
N LEU A 207 11.32 -18.89 13.83
CA LEU A 207 11.45 -18.09 12.61
C LEU A 207 11.07 -16.63 12.88
N ALA A 208 9.93 -16.40 13.55
CA ALA A 208 9.44 -15.08 13.90
C ALA A 208 10.45 -14.29 14.76
N VAL A 209 11.07 -14.93 15.75
CA VAL A 209 12.13 -14.30 16.57
C VAL A 209 13.32 -13.91 15.69
N CYS A 210 13.78 -14.83 14.84
CA CYS A 210 14.89 -14.57 13.92
C CYS A 210 14.58 -13.39 12.99
N LEU A 211 13.39 -13.35 12.39
CA LEU A 211 12.95 -12.29 11.47
C LEU A 211 12.67 -10.96 12.18
N SER A 212 12.28 -11.00 13.46
CA SER A 212 12.05 -9.80 14.27
C SER A 212 13.34 -9.02 14.51
N ASP A 213 14.48 -9.70 14.65
CA ASP A 213 15.81 -9.06 14.77
C ASP A 213 16.16 -8.20 13.55
N TYR A 214 15.59 -8.54 12.39
CA TYR A 214 15.79 -7.82 11.12
C TYR A 214 14.60 -6.94 10.72
N GLN A 215 13.62 -6.74 11.61
CA GLN A 215 12.38 -5.99 11.32
C GLN A 215 11.61 -6.52 10.10
N GLN A 216 11.73 -7.81 9.81
CA GLN A 216 11.07 -8.47 8.68
C GLN A 216 9.79 -9.19 9.11
N TYR A 217 9.67 -9.53 10.40
CA TYR A 217 8.49 -10.17 10.93
C TYR A 217 7.32 -9.20 11.12
N PHE A 218 6.16 -9.58 10.57
CA PHE A 218 4.92 -8.82 10.72
C PHE A 218 3.87 -9.61 11.49
N THR A 219 3.54 -10.83 11.06
CA THR A 219 2.51 -11.62 11.74
C THR A 219 2.62 -13.13 11.48
N GLY A 220 2.27 -13.93 12.48
CA GLY A 220 2.03 -15.36 12.36
C GLY A 220 0.53 -15.69 12.41
N ILE A 221 0.11 -16.76 11.75
CA ILE A 221 -1.25 -17.31 11.79
C ILE A 221 -1.15 -18.78 12.18
N VAL A 222 -1.80 -19.14 13.29
CA VAL A 222 -1.72 -20.49 13.86
C VAL A 222 -3.09 -21.12 13.90
N PHE A 223 -3.20 -22.32 13.35
CA PHE A 223 -4.40 -23.15 13.39
C PHE A 223 -4.20 -24.35 14.34
N PRO A 224 -4.45 -24.20 15.65
CA PRO A 224 -4.08 -25.21 16.66
C PRO A 224 -4.83 -26.54 16.53
N ASN A 225 -6.04 -26.54 15.96
CA ASN A 225 -6.90 -27.73 15.90
C ASN A 225 -6.76 -28.53 14.60
N PHE A 226 -5.83 -28.15 13.72
CA PHE A 226 -5.60 -28.89 12.46
C PHE A 226 -4.50 -29.93 12.68
N THR A 227 -4.86 -31.18 12.44
CA THR A 227 -3.95 -32.31 12.36
C THR A 227 -3.48 -32.51 10.92
N GLY A 228 -2.33 -33.14 10.72
CA GLY A 228 -1.69 -33.31 9.40
C GLY A 228 -2.53 -34.01 8.30
N PHE A 229 -3.72 -34.50 8.64
CA PHE A 229 -4.63 -35.25 7.76
C PHE A 229 -5.94 -34.53 7.47
N ASP A 230 -6.14 -33.31 7.99
CA ASP A 230 -7.38 -32.59 7.77
C ASP A 230 -7.43 -32.03 6.33
N TYR A 231 -8.37 -32.54 5.55
CA TYR A 231 -8.61 -32.13 4.16
C TYR A 231 -9.60 -30.97 4.06
N GLU A 232 -10.43 -30.75 5.07
CA GLU A 232 -11.47 -29.72 5.09
C GLU A 232 -11.44 -28.90 6.38
N ILE A 233 -11.87 -27.64 6.28
CA ILE A 233 -12.01 -26.73 7.43
C ILE A 233 -13.35 -27.05 8.11
N GLY A 234 -13.29 -27.49 9.36
CA GLY A 234 -14.49 -27.82 10.13
C GLY A 234 -15.35 -26.59 10.49
N PRO A 235 -16.63 -26.80 10.83
CA PRO A 235 -17.56 -25.71 11.17
C PRO A 235 -17.16 -24.93 12.43
N PHE A 236 -16.40 -25.56 13.33
CA PHE A 236 -15.82 -24.92 14.50
C PHE A 236 -14.31 -24.86 14.34
N THR A 237 -13.83 -23.75 13.78
CA THR A 237 -12.41 -23.50 13.56
C THR A 237 -11.92 -22.42 14.52
N THR A 238 -10.79 -22.66 15.16
CA THR A 238 -10.09 -21.69 16.00
C THR A 238 -8.75 -21.37 15.35
N TYR A 239 -8.40 -20.09 15.31
CA TYR A 239 -7.09 -19.63 14.85
C TYR A 239 -6.52 -18.59 15.83
N LYS A 240 -5.20 -18.39 15.78
CA LYS A 240 -4.49 -17.35 16.53
C LYS A 240 -3.75 -16.45 15.55
N ILE A 241 -3.86 -15.13 15.72
CA ILE A 241 -2.99 -14.17 15.04
C ILE A 241 -1.89 -13.78 16.02
N ARG A 242 -0.65 -14.12 15.69
CA ARG A 242 0.55 -13.71 16.43
C ARG A 242 1.18 -12.51 15.75
N HIS A 243 0.66 -11.33 16.01
CA HIS A 243 1.18 -10.11 15.42
C HIS A 243 2.48 -9.66 16.10
N ASN A 244 3.34 -8.93 15.40
CA ASN A 244 4.55 -8.36 16.00
C ASN A 244 4.16 -7.44 17.19
N PRO A 245 4.71 -7.67 18.40
CA PRO A 245 4.30 -6.97 19.62
C PRO A 245 4.56 -5.46 19.57
N SER A 246 5.42 -5.00 18.66
CA SER A 246 5.71 -3.58 18.50
C SER A 246 4.61 -2.81 17.78
N ILE A 247 3.70 -3.49 17.08
CA ILE A 247 2.69 -2.90 16.19
C ILE A 247 1.26 -3.32 16.55
N VAL A 248 1.07 -3.96 17.70
CA VAL A 248 -0.23 -4.31 18.28
C VAL A 248 -0.34 -3.73 19.69
N ASP A 249 -1.55 -3.43 20.14
CA ASP A 249 -1.78 -3.03 21.53
C ASP A 249 -1.43 -4.16 22.49
N PHE A 250 -0.97 -3.77 23.68
CA PHE A 250 -0.71 -4.73 24.75
C PHE A 250 -2.00 -5.39 25.25
N THR A 251 -1.92 -6.67 25.56
CA THR A 251 -3.05 -7.48 26.04
C THR A 251 -3.16 -7.59 27.56
N TYR A 252 -2.27 -6.94 28.32
CA TYR A 252 -2.31 -6.99 29.80
C TYR A 252 -3.48 -6.17 30.39
N ALA A 253 -4.01 -5.20 29.65
CA ALA A 253 -5.12 -4.36 30.07
C ALA A 253 -6.15 -4.23 28.93
N ILE A 254 -7.41 -4.49 29.27
CA ILE A 254 -8.54 -4.43 28.32
C ILE A 254 -9.19 -3.03 28.32
N MET A 255 -8.99 -2.25 29.38
CA MET A 255 -9.59 -0.93 29.57
C MET A 255 -8.54 0.08 30.02
N ASP A 256 -8.73 1.32 29.62
CA ASP A 256 -7.93 2.43 30.11
C ASP A 256 -8.28 2.78 31.57
N ASN A 257 -7.44 3.60 32.19
CA ASN A 257 -7.72 4.18 33.48
C ASN A 257 -9.05 4.94 33.45
N LYS A 258 -9.92 4.67 34.41
CA LYS A 258 -11.24 5.31 34.57
C LYS A 258 -11.20 6.84 34.66
N LYS A 259 -10.02 7.44 34.90
CA LYS A 259 -9.81 8.89 34.94
C LYS A 259 -9.51 9.51 33.57
N ARG A 260 -9.31 8.72 32.52
CA ARG A 260 -9.07 9.25 31.17
C ARG A 260 -10.38 9.81 30.62
N THR A 261 -10.40 11.12 30.42
CA THR A 261 -11.56 11.85 29.87
C THR A 261 -11.33 12.30 28.44
N ALA A 262 -10.17 12.01 27.85
CA ALA A 262 -9.83 12.34 26.47
C ALA A 262 -10.12 11.16 25.53
N SER A 263 -10.48 11.48 24.28
CA SER A 263 -10.68 10.52 23.19
C SER A 263 -9.42 9.67 22.91
N ARG A 264 -9.65 8.49 22.32
CA ARG A 264 -8.61 7.64 21.72
C ARG A 264 -8.67 7.79 20.20
N ASP A 265 -8.22 8.94 19.72
CA ASP A 265 -8.31 9.36 18.31
C ASP A 265 -6.95 9.47 17.61
N ASP A 266 -5.83 9.46 18.35
CA ASP A 266 -4.51 9.37 17.72
C ASP A 266 -4.39 8.05 16.92
N PRO A 267 -4.27 8.10 15.59
CA PRO A 267 -4.22 6.89 14.78
C PRO A 267 -3.00 6.04 15.10
N ILE A 268 -1.82 6.65 15.25
CA ILE A 268 -0.55 5.93 15.39
C ILE A 268 -0.45 5.27 16.77
N ILE A 269 -0.92 5.95 17.81
CA ILE A 269 -0.74 5.50 19.21
C ILE A 269 -1.96 4.72 19.72
N ASN A 270 -3.17 5.08 19.31
CA ASN A 270 -4.40 4.51 19.88
C ASN A 270 -5.12 3.52 18.98
N LEU A 271 -4.84 3.50 17.67
CA LEU A 271 -5.56 2.68 16.70
C LEU A 271 -4.66 1.59 16.08
N HIS A 272 -3.80 0.96 16.89
CA HIS A 272 -2.84 -0.05 16.41
C HIS A 272 -3.51 -1.14 15.55
N TYR A 273 -4.64 -1.68 15.99
CA TYR A 273 -5.35 -2.75 15.28
C TYR A 273 -5.80 -2.39 13.86
N ILE A 274 -6.16 -1.13 13.62
CA ILE A 274 -6.54 -0.62 12.30
C ILE A 274 -5.30 -0.17 11.53
N MET A 275 -4.45 0.66 12.14
CA MET A 275 -3.30 1.27 11.48
C MET A 275 -2.25 0.26 11.02
N PHE A 276 -2.04 -0.81 11.80
CA PHE A 276 -1.05 -1.84 11.49
C PHE A 276 -1.64 -3.10 10.87
N GLY A 277 -2.90 -3.06 10.42
CA GLY A 277 -3.43 -4.12 9.56
C GLY A 277 -3.95 -5.36 10.28
N PHE A 278 -3.94 -5.42 11.62
CA PHE A 278 -4.43 -6.60 12.35
C PHE A 278 -5.88 -6.92 12.02
N SER A 279 -6.79 -5.93 12.11
CA SER A 279 -8.21 -6.13 11.83
C SER A 279 -8.47 -6.44 10.36
N PHE A 280 -7.67 -5.89 9.45
CA PHE A 280 -7.76 -6.20 8.02
C PHE A 280 -7.36 -7.65 7.72
N LEU A 281 -6.30 -8.13 8.37
CA LEU A 281 -5.89 -9.54 8.28
C LEU A 281 -6.96 -10.46 8.87
N GLN A 282 -7.51 -10.09 10.03
CA GLN A 282 -8.57 -10.84 10.67
C GLN A 282 -9.79 -10.99 9.75
N GLU A 283 -10.26 -9.89 9.17
CA GLU A 283 -11.37 -9.89 8.21
C GLU A 283 -11.07 -10.74 6.97
N ALA A 284 -9.85 -10.65 6.42
CA ALA A 284 -9.45 -11.45 5.26
C ALA A 284 -9.47 -12.96 5.57
N ILE A 285 -8.98 -13.36 6.76
CA ILE A 285 -9.01 -14.74 7.22
C ILE A 285 -10.47 -15.19 7.42
N ASP A 286 -11.27 -14.43 8.17
CA ASP A 286 -12.65 -14.77 8.50
C ASP A 286 -13.50 -14.94 7.23
N LYS A 287 -13.38 -14.00 6.29
CA LYS A 287 -14.06 -14.09 4.99
C LYS A 287 -13.75 -15.38 4.26
N HIS A 288 -12.48 -15.72 4.10
CA HIS A 288 -12.10 -16.91 3.35
C HIS A 288 -12.39 -18.21 4.10
N LEU A 289 -12.32 -18.22 5.44
CA LEU A 289 -12.77 -19.34 6.26
C LEU A 289 -14.26 -19.59 6.06
N ILE A 290 -15.10 -18.55 6.13
CA ILE A 290 -16.54 -18.67 5.91
C ILE A 290 -16.82 -19.20 4.50
N GLU A 291 -16.19 -18.65 3.46
CA GLU A 291 -16.33 -19.14 2.07
C GLU A 291 -15.95 -20.63 1.92
N MET A 292 -14.92 -21.07 2.64
CA MET A 292 -14.46 -22.47 2.61
C MET A 292 -15.40 -23.40 3.38
N ILE A 293 -15.98 -22.95 4.49
CA ILE A 293 -16.91 -23.74 5.30
C ILE A 293 -18.28 -23.84 4.62
N THR A 294 -18.78 -22.75 4.04
CA THR A 294 -20.11 -22.72 3.39
C THR A 294 -20.07 -23.27 1.96
N ASN A 295 -18.90 -23.36 1.33
CA ASN A 295 -18.74 -23.60 -0.11
C ASN A 295 -19.53 -22.60 -0.98
N GLU A 296 -19.85 -21.43 -0.45
CA GLU A 296 -20.52 -20.35 -1.15
C GLU A 296 -19.61 -19.14 -1.22
N SER A 297 -19.56 -18.50 -2.39
CA SER A 297 -18.92 -17.20 -2.50
C SER A 297 -19.72 -16.19 -1.67
N ILE A 298 -19.13 -15.67 -0.60
CA ILE A 298 -19.73 -14.57 0.14
C ILE A 298 -19.83 -13.38 -0.83
N PRO A 299 -21.00 -12.72 -0.95
CA PRO A 299 -21.11 -11.52 -1.76
C PRO A 299 -20.06 -10.49 -1.30
N GLN A 300 -19.69 -9.53 -2.16
CA GLN A 300 -18.71 -8.48 -1.84
C GLN A 300 -19.22 -7.48 -0.77
N HIS A 301 -19.55 -7.98 0.42
CA HIS A 301 -19.81 -7.15 1.59
C HIS A 301 -18.44 -6.83 2.20
N GLY A 302 -18.08 -5.55 2.20
CA GLY A 302 -16.96 -5.05 2.98
C GLY A 302 -17.42 -4.74 4.39
N VAL A 303 -16.59 -5.05 5.38
CA VAL A 303 -16.80 -4.56 6.75
C VAL A 303 -16.27 -3.13 6.84
N TYR A 304 -17.12 -2.23 7.35
CA TYR A 304 -16.75 -0.85 7.63
C TYR A 304 -16.79 -0.61 9.14
N ALA A 305 -15.67 -0.15 9.70
CA ALA A 305 -15.56 0.21 11.10
C ALA A 305 -15.60 1.73 11.25
N GLN A 306 -16.51 2.24 12.07
CA GLN A 306 -16.62 3.66 12.40
C GLN A 306 -16.46 3.85 13.90
N GLN A 307 -15.56 4.74 14.31
CA GLN A 307 -15.48 5.15 15.71
C GLN A 307 -16.74 5.93 16.10
N GLU A 308 -17.27 5.66 17.29
CA GLU A 308 -18.33 6.48 17.85
C GLU A 308 -17.82 7.92 18.10
N PRO A 309 -18.60 8.95 17.75
CA PRO A 309 -18.21 10.33 18.01
C PRO A 309 -18.02 10.59 19.51
N TYR A 310 -16.90 11.23 19.86
CA TYR A 310 -16.62 11.63 21.23
C TYR A 310 -17.27 12.99 21.54
N PRO A 311 -17.93 13.17 22.71
CA PRO A 311 -18.54 14.45 23.07
C PRO A 311 -17.49 15.55 23.22
N CYS A 312 -17.81 16.75 22.74
CA CYS A 312 -16.97 17.92 22.95
C CYS A 312 -16.87 18.24 24.45
N GLN A 313 -15.65 18.35 24.98
CA GLN A 313 -15.46 18.95 26.29
C GLN A 313 -15.54 20.46 26.15
N ASN A 314 -16.54 21.07 26.80
CA ASN A 314 -16.54 22.51 26.99
C ASN A 314 -15.39 22.83 27.97
N SER A 315 -14.45 23.67 27.55
CA SER A 315 -13.50 24.29 28.48
C SER A 315 -14.27 25.34 29.29
N ASP A 316 -14.61 25.02 30.53
CA ASP A 316 -14.98 26.02 31.54
C ASP A 316 -13.75 26.85 31.96
#